data_AF-A0A318M362-F1
#
_entry.id   AF-A0A318M362-F1
#
_cell.length_a   1.000
_cell.length_b   1.000
_cell.length_c   1.000
_cell.angle_alpha   90.00
_cell.angle_beta   90.00
_cell.angle_gamma   90.00
#
_symmetry.space_group_name_H-M   'P 1'
#
loop_
_entity.id
_entity.type
_entity.pdbx_description
1 polymer ?
#
loop_
_entity_poly.entity_id
_entity_poly.type
_entity_poly.pdbx_seq_one_letter_code
_entity_poly.pdbx_strand_id
1 'polypeptide(L)'
;MKQFDDGDGAESGRSDAAGSVAVPSHPDEVTSVNKVSAHPEATIPDSEYSLAEIEQRRARPVRWVVFALAVLLAIVIPYGYGRSLAINHTQGVLRYASILDPRGIALIAWTVTVLTFVGIGMSIIESSSWFWRVVFVLGLAAEQLIAGLCLLKMDFWYSTFVVYQHQAILANAANLGIIAAGLGVAVFAILFVAILVCVRKDSPWNTLTHSWSALSMFFIIELIAIAIVLFGGLITAA
;
A
#
# COMPACT_ATOMS: atom_id res chain seq x y z
N MET A 1 30.36 -23.22 50.60
CA MET A 1 30.32 -21.94 49.86
C MET A 1 28.91 -21.40 50.03
N LYS A 2 28.80 -20.20 50.61
CA LYS A 2 27.62 -19.67 51.31
C LYS A 2 26.45 -19.35 50.39
N GLN A 3 25.27 -19.51 50.98
CA GLN A 3 23.91 -19.29 50.52
C GLN A 3 23.52 -17.82 50.75
N PHE A 4 22.65 -17.29 49.87
CA PHE A 4 22.01 -15.97 49.92
C PHE A 4 21.21 -15.74 51.22
N ASP A 5 21.14 -14.49 51.72
CA ASP A 5 19.89 -13.76 51.96
C ASP A 5 20.13 -12.30 52.38
N ASP A 6 19.19 -11.43 52.01
CA ASP A 6 19.08 -9.98 52.25
C ASP A 6 18.66 -9.63 53.69
N GLY A 7 18.79 -8.35 54.08
CA GLY A 7 18.24 -7.86 55.35
C GLY A 7 18.33 -6.35 55.52
N ASP A 8 17.23 -5.68 55.17
CA ASP A 8 16.88 -4.29 55.52
C ASP A 8 15.92 -4.33 56.73
N GLY A 9 16.03 -3.41 57.70
CA GLY A 9 15.04 -3.32 58.80
C GLY A 9 15.52 -2.79 60.15
N ALA A 10 14.86 -1.73 60.62
CA ALA A 10 15.13 -0.85 61.75
C ALA A 10 14.86 -1.38 63.19
N GLU A 11 15.46 -0.69 64.18
CA GLU A 11 14.93 -0.20 65.50
C GLU A 11 16.06 -0.24 66.56
N SER A 12 16.46 0.84 67.27
CA SER A 12 15.78 1.64 68.31
C SER A 12 16.66 1.65 69.59
N GLY A 13 16.88 2.81 70.23
CA GLY A 13 17.06 2.87 71.70
C GLY A 13 18.37 3.42 72.34
N ARG A 14 18.49 4.77 72.40
CA ARG A 14 18.72 5.64 73.60
C ARG A 14 19.97 5.54 74.54
N SER A 15 20.56 6.74 74.77
CA SER A 15 21.13 7.36 76.03
C SER A 15 22.46 6.79 76.60
N ASP A 16 23.45 7.51 77.16
CA ASP A 16 23.68 8.89 77.64
C ASP A 16 25.20 9.18 77.69
N ALA A 17 25.63 10.45 77.65
CA ALA A 17 26.56 11.06 78.63
C ALA A 17 27.11 12.43 78.17
N ALA A 18 27.30 13.31 79.15
CA ALA A 18 27.44 14.76 79.06
C ALA A 18 28.89 15.28 78.97
N GLY A 19 29.04 16.57 78.60
CA GLY A 19 30.24 17.40 78.79
C GLY A 19 30.40 18.46 77.69
N SER A 20 29.87 19.68 77.81
CA SER A 20 30.43 20.85 78.53
C SER A 20 31.37 21.74 77.67
N VAL A 21 30.84 22.91 77.27
CA VAL A 21 31.46 24.27 77.29
C VAL A 21 32.48 24.67 76.20
N ALA A 22 32.08 25.65 75.36
CA ALA A 22 32.67 27.00 75.21
C ALA A 22 32.61 27.56 73.77
N VAL A 23 32.06 28.78 73.65
CA VAL A 23 32.08 29.66 72.46
C VAL A 23 33.14 30.76 72.68
N PRO A 24 33.79 31.27 71.63
CA PRO A 24 33.70 32.71 71.31
C PRO A 24 33.51 32.93 69.78
N SER A 25 32.42 33.53 69.30
CA SER A 25 32.16 34.97 69.13
C SER A 25 33.04 35.68 68.10
N HIS A 26 32.50 35.90 66.89
CA HIS A 26 32.80 37.09 66.08
C HIS A 26 31.48 37.56 65.42
N PRO A 27 31.10 38.85 65.50
CA PRO A 27 29.79 39.33 65.08
C PRO A 27 29.82 39.83 63.63
N ASP A 28 28.72 39.65 62.91
CA ASP A 28 27.97 40.76 62.33
C ASP A 28 26.67 40.24 61.67
N GLU A 29 25.57 40.65 62.29
CA GLU A 29 24.20 40.74 61.77
C GLU A 29 24.22 41.59 60.47
N VAL A 30 23.48 41.33 59.39
CA VAL A 30 22.06 41.67 59.19
C VAL A 30 21.56 41.04 57.86
N THR A 31 20.58 40.16 58.01
CA THR A 31 19.30 39.98 57.30
C THR A 31 19.06 40.47 55.85
N SER A 32 18.48 39.53 55.07
CA SER A 32 17.56 39.69 53.91
C SER A 32 18.21 40.06 52.56
N VAL A 33 17.93 39.44 51.40
CA VAL A 33 16.68 38.92 50.85
C VAL A 33 16.99 37.82 49.83
N ASN A 34 16.15 36.79 49.83
CA ASN A 34 16.03 35.76 48.81
C ASN A 34 15.86 36.35 47.39
N LYS A 35 16.87 36.22 46.51
CA LYS A 35 16.69 36.34 45.06
C LYS A 35 16.67 34.96 44.44
N VAL A 36 15.46 34.43 44.38
CA VAL A 36 15.03 33.32 43.53
C VAL A 36 15.42 33.60 42.07
N SER A 37 15.94 32.56 41.41
CA SER A 37 16.15 32.40 39.96
C SER A 37 17.26 33.22 39.29
N ALA A 38 18.50 32.78 39.43
CA ALA A 38 19.53 32.97 38.40
C ALA A 38 19.81 31.62 37.76
N HIS A 39 18.99 31.22 36.79
CA HIS A 39 19.36 30.14 35.87
C HIS A 39 20.44 30.69 34.94
N PRO A 40 21.63 30.05 34.85
CA PRO A 40 22.60 30.37 33.82
C PRO A 40 21.93 30.23 32.47
N GLU A 41 22.06 31.27 31.64
CA GLU A 41 21.51 31.33 30.29
C GLU A 41 22.04 30.12 29.51
N ALA A 42 21.17 29.15 29.28
CA ALA A 42 21.47 27.97 28.50
C ALA A 42 21.83 28.46 27.10
N THR A 43 23.13 28.45 26.76
CA THR A 43 23.58 28.62 25.38
C THR A 43 23.27 27.32 24.63
N ILE A 44 21.98 27.04 24.46
CA ILE A 44 21.47 26.11 23.46
C ILE A 44 21.05 27.03 22.32
N PRO A 45 21.66 26.95 21.13
CA PRO A 45 21.14 27.69 19.99
C PRO A 45 19.71 27.20 19.73
N ASP A 46 18.74 28.11 19.89
CA ASP A 46 17.37 27.95 19.39
C ASP A 46 17.41 27.93 17.86
N SER A 47 17.82 26.81 17.28
CA SER A 47 17.25 26.40 16.01
C SER A 47 16.06 25.52 16.36
N GLU A 48 14.92 26.16 16.55
CA GLU A 48 13.63 25.57 16.23
C GLU A 48 13.72 25.07 14.78
N TYR A 49 14.24 23.85 14.62
CA TYR A 49 14.03 23.11 13.39
C TYR A 49 12.53 22.96 13.28
N SER A 50 11.97 23.77 12.38
CA SER A 50 10.60 23.68 11.94
C SER A 50 10.23 22.21 11.75
N LEU A 51 9.23 21.74 12.50
CA LEU A 51 8.65 20.40 12.30
C LEU A 51 8.28 20.19 10.83
N ALA A 52 7.88 21.26 10.12
CA ALA A 52 7.61 21.23 8.69
C ALA A 52 8.87 21.00 7.83
N GLU A 53 10.05 21.48 8.25
CA GLU A 53 11.31 21.27 7.53
C GLU A 53 11.94 19.89 7.81
N ILE A 54 11.72 19.34 9.02
CA ILE A 54 12.03 17.94 9.33
C ILE A 54 11.11 16.99 8.55
N GLU A 55 9.81 17.29 8.45
CA GLU A 55 8.88 16.51 7.62
C GLU A 55 9.21 16.62 6.12
N GLN A 56 9.63 17.79 5.64
CA GLN A 56 10.05 18.00 4.26
C GLN A 56 11.30 17.19 3.89
N ARG A 57 12.26 17.00 4.81
CA ARG A 57 13.44 16.13 4.59
C ARG A 57 13.17 14.65 4.80
N ARG A 58 12.13 14.30 5.56
CA ARG A 58 11.74 12.90 5.83
C ARG A 58 10.86 12.31 4.73
N ALA A 59 10.12 13.16 4.00
CA ALA A 59 9.65 12.80 2.67
C ALA A 59 10.88 12.42 1.84
N ARG A 60 10.88 11.24 1.23
CA ARG A 60 11.92 10.83 0.27
C ARG A 60 11.41 11.21 -1.14
N PRO A 61 11.41 12.51 -1.54
CA PRO A 61 10.73 12.95 -2.77
C PRO A 61 11.27 12.20 -3.98
N VAL A 62 12.57 11.93 -4.00
CA VAL A 62 13.24 11.19 -5.08
C VAL A 62 12.63 9.79 -5.27
N ARG A 63 12.29 9.06 -4.19
CA ARG A 63 11.71 7.72 -4.32
C ARG A 63 10.32 7.74 -4.93
N TRP A 64 9.51 8.73 -4.56
CA TRP A 64 8.18 8.93 -5.14
C TRP A 64 8.25 9.40 -6.58
N VAL A 65 9.20 10.27 -6.93
CA VAL A 65 9.47 10.70 -8.31
C VAL A 65 9.90 9.51 -9.17
N VAL A 66 10.84 8.68 -8.68
CA VAL A 66 11.27 7.46 -9.39
C VAL A 66 10.11 6.49 -9.57
N PHE A 67 9.28 6.30 -8.54
CA PHE A 67 8.10 5.45 -8.65
C PHE A 67 7.09 6.00 -9.67
N ALA A 68 6.77 7.29 -9.62
CA ALA A 68 5.86 7.93 -10.56
C ALA A 68 6.37 7.85 -12.00
N LEU A 69 7.67 8.08 -12.22
CA LEU A 69 8.30 7.91 -13.52
C LEU A 69 8.22 6.45 -13.99
N ALA A 70 8.50 5.48 -13.11
CA ALA A 70 8.38 4.06 -13.44
C ALA A 70 6.95 3.67 -13.83
N VAL A 71 5.94 4.17 -13.12
CA VAL A 71 4.52 3.98 -13.44
C VAL A 71 4.19 4.58 -14.82
N LEU A 72 4.62 5.81 -15.08
CA LEU A 72 4.40 6.45 -16.39
C LEU A 72 5.02 5.64 -17.53
N LEU A 73 6.27 5.19 -17.35
CA LEU A 73 6.97 4.36 -18.32
C LEU A 73 6.25 3.01 -18.52
N ALA A 74 5.77 2.39 -17.44
CA ALA A 74 5.01 1.14 -17.48
C ALA A 74 3.63 1.29 -18.17
N ILE A 75 3.08 2.49 -18.26
CA ILE A 75 1.87 2.76 -19.03
C ILE A 75 2.21 2.94 -20.51
N VAL A 76 3.13 3.86 -20.82
CA VAL A 76 3.35 4.30 -22.21
C VAL A 76 4.09 3.28 -23.05
N ILE A 77 5.21 2.75 -22.55
CA ILE A 77 6.10 1.89 -23.34
C ILE A 77 5.44 0.55 -23.69
N PRO A 78 4.87 -0.20 -22.73
CA PRO A 78 4.30 -1.52 -23.00
C PRO A 78 3.05 -1.44 -23.87
N TYR A 79 2.17 -0.45 -23.65
CA TYR A 79 0.99 -0.26 -24.48
C TYR A 79 1.36 0.07 -25.93
N GLY A 80 2.28 1.03 -26.12
CA GLY A 80 2.75 1.41 -27.45
C GLY A 80 3.41 0.25 -28.19
N TYR A 81 4.23 -0.53 -27.48
CA TYR A 81 4.87 -1.72 -28.03
C TYR A 81 3.85 -2.81 -28.40
N GLY A 82 2.93 -3.15 -27.50
CA GLY A 82 1.88 -4.14 -27.75
C GLY A 82 1.00 -3.76 -28.94
N ARG A 83 0.62 -2.49 -29.03
CA ARG A 83 -0.16 -1.96 -30.17
C ARG A 83 0.61 -2.05 -31.49
N SER A 84 1.90 -1.71 -31.48
CA SER A 84 2.76 -1.83 -32.67
C SER A 84 2.87 -3.30 -33.12
N LEU A 85 2.99 -4.23 -32.18
CA LEU A 85 3.06 -5.66 -32.47
C LEU A 85 1.73 -6.18 -33.05
N ALA A 86 0.61 -5.74 -32.51
CA ALA A 86 -0.73 -6.08 -33.01
C ALA A 86 -0.93 -5.66 -34.47
N ILE A 87 -0.48 -4.46 -34.85
CA ILE A 87 -0.69 -3.87 -36.18
C ILE A 87 0.36 -4.36 -37.19
N ASN A 88 1.64 -4.39 -36.81
CA ASN A 88 2.74 -4.63 -37.74
C ASN A 88 3.17 -6.10 -37.79
N HIS A 89 2.88 -6.89 -36.74
CA HIS A 89 3.36 -8.27 -36.59
C HIS A 89 2.24 -9.23 -36.16
N THR A 90 1.02 -9.00 -36.66
CA THR A 90 -0.21 -9.73 -36.28
C THR A 90 -0.05 -11.25 -36.36
N GLN A 91 0.57 -11.76 -37.42
CA GLN A 91 0.78 -13.20 -37.61
C GLN A 91 1.66 -13.82 -36.51
N GLY A 92 2.67 -13.07 -36.04
CA GLY A 92 3.53 -13.50 -34.93
C GLY A 92 2.76 -13.58 -33.62
N VAL A 93 1.94 -12.57 -33.32
CA VAL A 93 1.08 -12.54 -32.13
C VAL A 93 0.10 -13.71 -32.14
N LEU A 94 -0.57 -13.93 -33.28
CA LEU A 94 -1.55 -15.00 -33.45
C LEU A 94 -0.93 -16.38 -33.26
N ARG A 95 0.30 -16.62 -33.74
CA ARG A 95 1.00 -17.90 -33.59
C ARG A 95 1.19 -18.29 -32.12
N TYR A 96 1.48 -17.32 -31.25
CA TYR A 96 1.63 -17.58 -29.82
C TYR A 96 0.27 -17.64 -29.11
N ALA A 97 -0.65 -16.75 -29.47
CA ALA A 97 -1.98 -16.72 -28.87
C ALA A 97 -2.81 -17.98 -29.20
N SER A 98 -2.68 -18.53 -30.41
CA SER A 98 -3.43 -19.71 -30.85
C SER A 98 -3.06 -21.01 -30.13
N ILE A 99 -1.98 -21.01 -29.34
CA ILE A 99 -1.63 -22.15 -28.47
C ILE A 99 -2.60 -22.21 -27.28
N LEU A 100 -3.22 -21.08 -26.92
CA LEU A 100 -4.12 -20.95 -25.80
C LEU A 100 -5.57 -20.89 -26.28
N ASP A 101 -6.46 -21.54 -25.54
CA ASP A 101 -7.90 -21.38 -25.72
C ASP A 101 -8.31 -19.94 -25.34
N PRO A 102 -9.30 -19.31 -26.00
CA PRO A 102 -9.74 -17.95 -25.68
C PRO A 102 -10.10 -17.78 -24.20
N ARG A 103 -10.68 -18.82 -23.56
CA ARG A 103 -10.95 -18.83 -22.12
C ARG A 103 -9.68 -18.73 -21.27
N GLY A 104 -8.62 -19.42 -21.68
CA GLY A 104 -7.31 -19.33 -21.06
C GLY A 104 -6.70 -17.92 -21.21
N ILE A 105 -6.85 -17.31 -22.37
CA ILE A 105 -6.41 -15.93 -22.62
C ILE A 105 -7.17 -14.94 -21.72
N ALA A 106 -8.49 -15.07 -21.62
CA ALA A 106 -9.31 -14.24 -20.72
C ALA A 106 -8.86 -14.39 -19.26
N LEU A 107 -8.59 -15.62 -18.81
CA LEU A 107 -8.13 -15.89 -17.44
C LEU A 107 -6.74 -15.29 -17.17
N ILE A 108 -5.82 -15.37 -18.13
CA ILE A 108 -4.49 -14.75 -18.01
C ILE A 108 -4.62 -13.23 -17.90
N ALA A 109 -5.39 -12.62 -18.80
CA ALA A 109 -5.61 -11.18 -18.79
C ALA A 109 -6.23 -10.74 -17.46
N TRP A 110 -7.32 -11.38 -17.03
CA TRP A 110 -7.93 -11.16 -15.72
C TRP A 110 -6.95 -11.31 -14.56
N THR A 111 -6.11 -12.36 -14.57
CA THR A 111 -5.11 -12.60 -13.50
C THR A 111 -4.10 -11.45 -13.42
N VAL A 112 -3.61 -10.97 -14.57
CA VAL A 112 -2.67 -9.85 -14.63
C VAL A 112 -3.34 -8.56 -14.13
N THR A 113 -4.59 -8.30 -14.51
CA THR A 113 -5.36 -7.15 -14.06
C THR A 113 -5.58 -7.19 -12.55
N VAL A 114 -6.06 -8.32 -12.01
CA VAL A 114 -6.28 -8.52 -10.57
C VAL A 114 -4.99 -8.37 -9.79
N LEU A 115 -3.89 -8.96 -10.26
CA LEU A 115 -2.58 -8.83 -9.62
C LEU A 115 -2.12 -7.36 -9.60
N THR A 116 -2.41 -6.59 -10.64
CA THR A 116 -2.12 -5.15 -10.69
C THR A 116 -2.92 -4.37 -9.65
N PHE A 117 -4.22 -4.64 -9.52
CA PHE A 117 -5.07 -4.00 -8.51
C PHE A 117 -4.71 -4.42 -7.07
N VAL A 118 -4.36 -5.69 -6.85
CA VAL A 118 -3.83 -6.15 -5.57
C VAL A 118 -2.48 -5.48 -5.29
N GLY A 119 -1.61 -5.38 -6.29
CA GLY A 119 -0.31 -4.73 -6.17
C GLY A 119 -0.42 -3.28 -5.75
N ILE A 120 -1.30 -2.49 -6.37
CA ILE A 120 -1.51 -1.09 -5.96
C ILE A 120 -2.15 -1.01 -4.56
N GLY A 121 -3.15 -1.82 -4.25
CA GLY A 121 -3.78 -1.84 -2.93
C GLY A 121 -2.79 -2.17 -1.81
N MET A 122 -1.99 -3.23 -2.00
CA MET A 122 -0.95 -3.63 -1.05
C MET A 122 0.20 -2.62 -0.98
N SER A 123 0.52 -1.92 -2.07
CA SER A 123 1.53 -0.84 -2.04
C SER A 123 1.13 0.35 -1.14
N ILE A 124 -0.18 0.55 -0.94
CA ILE A 124 -0.73 1.56 -0.04
C ILE A 124 -0.74 1.04 1.40
N ILE A 125 -1.22 -0.20 1.61
CA ILE A 125 -1.30 -0.83 2.93
C ILE A 125 0.10 -1.03 3.55
N GLU A 126 1.03 -1.58 2.78
CA GLU A 126 2.40 -1.87 3.18
C GLU A 126 3.38 -0.86 2.55
N SER A 127 3.15 0.43 2.78
CA SER A 127 3.88 1.53 2.12
C SER A 127 5.40 1.55 2.37
N SER A 128 5.87 0.85 3.41
CA SER A 128 7.29 0.73 3.77
C SER A 128 8.07 -0.16 2.80
N SER A 129 7.45 -1.21 2.26
CA SER A 129 8.15 -2.16 1.40
C SER A 129 8.10 -1.75 -0.07
N TRP A 130 9.21 -1.98 -0.77
CA TRP A 130 9.30 -1.74 -2.22
C TRP A 130 8.74 -2.92 -3.03
N PHE A 131 8.56 -4.07 -2.38
CA PHE A 131 8.08 -5.30 -3.03
C PHE A 131 6.76 -5.08 -3.78
N TRP A 132 5.72 -4.58 -3.10
CA TRP A 132 4.41 -4.37 -3.72
C TRP A 132 4.41 -3.27 -4.79
N ARG A 133 5.28 -2.28 -4.67
CA ARG A 133 5.47 -1.24 -5.70
C ARG A 133 6.06 -1.84 -6.97
N VAL A 134 7.03 -2.76 -6.84
CA VAL A 134 7.61 -3.48 -8.00
C VAL A 134 6.58 -4.42 -8.61
N VAL A 135 5.86 -5.20 -7.79
CA VAL A 135 4.77 -6.06 -8.27
C VAL A 135 3.72 -5.25 -9.02
N PHE A 136 3.32 -4.09 -8.49
CA PHE A 136 2.40 -3.19 -9.18
C PHE A 136 2.96 -2.68 -10.51
N VAL A 137 4.21 -2.19 -10.55
CA VAL A 137 4.80 -1.66 -11.80
C VAL A 137 4.95 -2.75 -12.86
N LEU A 138 5.38 -3.96 -12.47
CA LEU A 138 5.49 -5.10 -13.38
C LEU A 138 4.12 -5.59 -13.85
N GLY A 139 3.16 -5.70 -12.95
CA GLY A 139 1.77 -6.03 -13.26
C GLY A 139 1.17 -5.01 -14.22
N LEU A 140 1.33 -3.72 -13.94
CA LEU A 140 0.89 -2.63 -14.79
C LEU A 140 1.55 -2.70 -16.17
N ALA A 141 2.86 -2.95 -16.25
CA ALA A 141 3.53 -3.08 -17.55
C ALA A 141 2.99 -4.28 -18.36
N ALA A 142 2.75 -5.41 -17.70
CA ALA A 142 2.16 -6.59 -18.34
C ALA A 142 0.72 -6.33 -18.78
N GLU A 143 -0.09 -5.68 -17.94
CA GLU A 143 -1.46 -5.28 -18.23
C GLU A 143 -1.51 -4.37 -19.46
N GLN A 144 -0.64 -3.37 -19.51
CA GLN A 144 -0.58 -2.40 -20.59
C GLN A 144 -0.09 -3.04 -21.89
N LEU A 145 0.83 -4.01 -21.81
CA LEU A 145 1.23 -4.83 -22.97
C LEU A 145 0.04 -5.63 -23.51
N ILE A 146 -0.68 -6.35 -22.65
CA ILE A 146 -1.87 -7.12 -23.05
C ILE A 146 -2.91 -6.18 -23.67
N ALA A 147 -3.25 -5.07 -22.99
CA ALA A 147 -4.17 -4.05 -23.49
C ALA A 147 -3.77 -3.47 -24.85
N GLY A 148 -2.47 -3.28 -25.08
CA GLY A 148 -1.92 -2.86 -26.38
C GLY A 148 -2.11 -3.93 -27.45
N LEU A 149 -1.83 -5.20 -27.12
CA LEU A 149 -1.99 -6.34 -28.04
C LEU A 149 -3.45 -6.53 -28.45
N CYS A 150 -4.39 -6.43 -27.52
CA CYS A 150 -5.82 -6.62 -27.78
C CYS A 150 -6.54 -5.31 -28.17
N LEU A 151 -5.81 -4.22 -28.38
CA LEU A 151 -6.36 -2.91 -28.79
C LEU A 151 -7.52 -2.46 -27.89
N LEU A 152 -7.34 -2.62 -26.58
CA LEU A 152 -8.38 -2.42 -25.57
C LEU A 152 -9.07 -1.05 -25.75
N LYS A 153 -10.38 -1.11 -25.94
CA LYS A 153 -11.29 0.03 -26.08
C LYS A 153 -12.70 -0.45 -25.69
N MET A 154 -13.61 0.45 -25.30
CA MET A 154 -14.99 0.05 -24.98
C MET A 154 -15.71 -0.60 -26.18
N ASP A 155 -15.41 -0.16 -27.40
CA ASP A 155 -15.90 -0.75 -28.66
C ASP A 155 -14.87 -1.71 -29.29
N PHE A 156 -14.15 -2.48 -28.47
CA PHE A 156 -13.02 -3.28 -28.96
C PHE A 156 -13.41 -4.26 -30.07
N TRP A 157 -14.65 -4.77 -30.07
CA TRP A 157 -15.20 -5.70 -31.08
C TRP A 157 -14.88 -5.31 -32.52
N TYR A 158 -15.04 -4.03 -32.86
CA TYR A 158 -14.74 -3.53 -34.20
C TYR A 158 -13.24 -3.31 -34.40
N SER A 159 -12.54 -2.80 -33.38
CA SER A 159 -11.12 -2.48 -33.48
C SER A 159 -10.25 -3.74 -33.64
N THR A 160 -10.57 -4.81 -32.92
CA THR A 160 -9.87 -6.09 -33.00
C THR A 160 -10.22 -6.83 -34.28
N PHE A 161 -11.48 -6.78 -34.73
CA PHE A 161 -11.90 -7.41 -35.99
C PHE A 161 -11.14 -6.85 -37.18
N VAL A 162 -10.94 -5.52 -37.26
CA VAL A 162 -10.18 -4.91 -38.37
C VAL A 162 -8.74 -5.41 -38.43
N VAL A 163 -8.11 -5.70 -37.28
CA VAL A 163 -6.69 -6.09 -37.22
C VAL A 163 -6.51 -7.61 -37.26
N TYR A 164 -7.24 -8.35 -36.42
CA TYR A 164 -7.11 -9.80 -36.25
C TYR A 164 -8.11 -10.61 -37.08
N GLN A 165 -9.09 -9.97 -37.72
CA GLN A 165 -10.05 -10.60 -38.63
C GLN A 165 -10.77 -11.77 -37.94
N HIS A 166 -10.78 -12.95 -38.57
CA HIS A 166 -11.49 -14.13 -38.06
C HIS A 166 -10.90 -14.67 -36.74
N GLN A 167 -9.70 -14.24 -36.34
CA GLN A 167 -9.06 -14.61 -35.08
C GLN A 167 -9.25 -13.57 -33.97
N ALA A 168 -10.10 -12.55 -34.19
CA ALA A 168 -10.36 -11.49 -33.21
C ALA A 168 -10.88 -12.02 -31.87
N ILE A 169 -11.51 -13.20 -31.85
CA ILE A 169 -11.96 -13.89 -30.64
C ILE A 169 -10.87 -14.00 -29.56
N LEU A 170 -9.61 -14.22 -29.96
CA LEU A 170 -8.48 -14.33 -29.02
C LEU A 170 -8.20 -13.00 -28.32
N ALA A 171 -8.17 -11.90 -29.09
CA ALA A 171 -7.99 -10.56 -28.56
C ALA A 171 -9.21 -10.09 -27.75
N ASN A 172 -10.41 -10.43 -28.22
CA ASN A 172 -11.68 -10.12 -27.56
C ASN A 172 -11.78 -10.80 -26.19
N ALA A 173 -11.34 -12.05 -26.08
CA ALA A 173 -11.30 -12.75 -24.82
C ALA A 173 -10.36 -12.08 -23.80
N ALA A 174 -9.18 -11.61 -24.23
CA ALA A 174 -8.28 -10.82 -23.38
C ALA A 174 -8.96 -9.54 -22.89
N ASN A 175 -9.61 -8.78 -23.79
CA ASN A 175 -10.34 -7.56 -23.44
C ASN A 175 -11.45 -7.83 -22.42
N LEU A 176 -12.21 -8.92 -22.59
CA LEU A 176 -13.25 -9.32 -21.64
C LEU A 176 -12.67 -9.65 -20.26
N GLY A 177 -11.51 -10.31 -20.19
CA GLY A 177 -10.81 -10.58 -18.93
C GLY A 177 -10.44 -9.30 -18.18
N ILE A 178 -9.85 -8.33 -18.89
CA ILE A 178 -9.48 -7.01 -18.32
C ILE A 178 -10.73 -6.25 -17.84
N ILE A 179 -11.77 -6.19 -18.67
CA ILE A 179 -13.01 -5.48 -18.34
C ILE A 179 -13.70 -6.15 -17.15
N ALA A 180 -13.74 -7.49 -17.08
CA ALA A 180 -14.32 -8.19 -15.95
C ALA A 180 -13.60 -7.88 -14.63
N ALA A 181 -12.26 -7.88 -14.64
CA ALA A 181 -11.49 -7.47 -13.47
C ALA A 181 -11.74 -6.00 -13.10
N GLY A 182 -11.76 -5.09 -14.07
CA GLY A 182 -12.09 -3.68 -13.82
C GLY A 182 -13.50 -3.49 -13.21
N LEU A 183 -14.49 -4.24 -13.68
CA LEU A 183 -15.85 -4.23 -13.13
C LEU A 183 -15.92 -4.87 -11.75
N GLY A 184 -15.21 -5.96 -11.51
CA GLY A 184 -15.11 -6.60 -10.19
C GLY A 184 -14.55 -5.65 -9.15
N VAL A 185 -13.44 -4.97 -9.46
CA VAL A 185 -12.86 -3.90 -8.63
C VAL A 185 -13.86 -2.78 -8.37
N ALA A 186 -14.60 -2.33 -9.38
CA ALA A 186 -15.60 -1.28 -9.22
C ALA A 186 -16.75 -1.69 -8.28
N VAL A 187 -17.28 -2.92 -8.45
CA VAL A 187 -18.32 -3.48 -7.56
C VAL A 187 -17.78 -3.60 -6.14
N PHE A 188 -16.56 -4.12 -5.97
CA PHE A 188 -15.90 -4.19 -4.67
C PHE A 188 -15.78 -2.81 -4.02
N ALA A 189 -15.29 -1.81 -4.75
CA ALA A 189 -15.12 -0.46 -4.23
C ALA A 189 -16.46 0.15 -3.76
N ILE A 190 -17.52 -0.02 -4.55
CA ILE A 190 -18.87 0.46 -4.19
C ILE A 190 -19.38 -0.25 -2.93
N LEU A 191 -19.29 -1.58 -2.88
CA LEU A 191 -19.74 -2.36 -1.72
C LEU A 191 -18.92 -2.04 -0.46
N PHE A 192 -17.61 -1.94 -0.61
CA PHE A 192 -16.70 -1.61 0.49
C PHE A 192 -17.01 -0.23 1.08
N VAL A 193 -17.19 0.79 0.23
CA VAL A 193 -17.59 2.14 0.66
C VAL A 193 -18.99 2.13 1.28
N ALA A 194 -19.95 1.41 0.69
CA ALA A 194 -21.30 1.29 1.25
C ALA A 194 -21.29 0.67 2.66
N ILE A 195 -20.45 -0.34 2.90
CA ILE A 195 -20.27 -0.91 4.25
C ILE A 195 -19.66 0.13 5.18
N LEU A 196 -18.62 0.85 4.74
CA LEU A 196 -17.98 1.88 5.57
C LEU A 196 -18.93 3.02 5.99
N VAL A 197 -19.87 3.40 5.12
CA VAL A 197 -20.78 4.54 5.35
C VAL A 197 -22.09 4.10 6.02
N CYS A 198 -22.71 3.01 5.57
CA CYS A 198 -24.06 2.63 5.97
C CYS A 198 -24.11 1.65 7.16
N VAL A 199 -23.03 0.90 7.43
CA VAL A 199 -23.03 -0.16 8.45
C VAL A 199 -22.45 0.38 9.76
N ARG A 200 -23.16 0.15 10.86
CA ARG A 200 -22.69 0.49 12.21
C ARG A 200 -21.44 -0.31 12.58
N LYS A 201 -20.52 0.30 13.33
CA LYS A 201 -19.22 -0.30 13.70
C LYS A 201 -19.32 -1.55 14.58
N ASP A 202 -20.42 -1.70 15.30
CA ASP A 202 -20.74 -2.85 16.16
C ASP A 202 -21.44 -4.01 15.41
N SER A 203 -21.76 -3.81 14.12
CA SER A 203 -22.42 -4.84 13.30
C SER A 203 -21.44 -5.94 12.86
N PRO A 204 -21.86 -7.22 12.80
CA PRO A 204 -21.05 -8.32 12.25
C PRO A 204 -20.54 -8.04 10.83
N TRP A 205 -21.29 -7.27 10.02
CA TRP A 205 -20.92 -6.89 8.66
C TRP A 205 -19.69 -5.98 8.60
N ASN A 206 -19.36 -5.28 9.68
CA ASN A 206 -18.12 -4.50 9.78
C ASN A 206 -16.88 -5.41 9.69
N THR A 207 -17.00 -6.71 9.98
CA THR A 207 -15.92 -7.70 9.80
C THR A 207 -15.38 -7.71 8.37
N LEU A 208 -16.22 -7.45 7.36
CA LEU A 208 -15.83 -7.39 5.94
C LEU A 208 -14.89 -6.21 5.61
N THR A 209 -14.74 -5.25 6.50
CA THR A 209 -13.81 -4.12 6.31
C THR A 209 -12.42 -4.38 6.87
N HIS A 210 -12.24 -5.44 7.67
CA HIS A 210 -10.93 -5.84 8.17
C HIS A 210 -10.10 -6.48 7.06
N SER A 211 -8.78 -6.24 7.08
CA SER A 211 -7.83 -6.54 5.99
C SER A 211 -8.04 -7.89 5.29
N TRP A 212 -8.01 -9.02 6.01
CA TRP A 212 -8.15 -10.35 5.42
C TRP A 212 -9.56 -10.67 4.91
N SER A 213 -10.58 -10.08 5.54
CA SER A 213 -11.97 -10.27 5.16
C SER A 213 -12.32 -9.45 3.92
N ALA A 214 -11.86 -8.21 3.87
CA ALA A 214 -11.97 -7.33 2.71
C ALA A 214 -11.28 -7.95 1.49
N LEU A 215 -10.08 -8.52 1.67
CA LEU A 215 -9.36 -9.22 0.61
C LEU A 215 -10.14 -10.45 0.11
N SER A 216 -10.74 -11.23 1.01
CA SER A 216 -11.58 -12.37 0.64
C SER A 216 -12.83 -11.95 -0.12
N MET A 217 -13.50 -10.88 0.33
CA MET A 217 -14.66 -10.30 -0.36
C MET A 217 -14.29 -9.84 -1.78
N PHE A 218 -13.14 -9.16 -1.93
CA PHE A 218 -12.60 -8.76 -3.23
C PHE A 218 -12.43 -9.98 -4.15
N PHE A 219 -11.74 -11.04 -3.70
CA PHE A 219 -11.54 -12.23 -4.52
C PHE A 219 -12.83 -12.96 -4.87
N ILE A 220 -13.82 -13.01 -3.98
CA ILE A 220 -15.13 -13.61 -4.29
C ILE A 220 -15.80 -12.84 -5.43
N ILE A 221 -15.81 -11.51 -5.36
CA ILE A 221 -16.39 -10.66 -6.42
C ILE A 221 -15.64 -10.85 -7.74
N GLU A 222 -14.31 -10.87 -7.70
CA GLU A 222 -13.46 -11.10 -8.87
C GLU A 222 -13.69 -12.48 -9.51
N LEU A 223 -13.77 -13.53 -8.70
CA LEU A 223 -14.05 -14.89 -9.16
C LEU A 223 -15.43 -15.00 -9.79
N ILE A 224 -16.43 -14.30 -9.26
CA ILE A 224 -17.76 -14.21 -9.88
C ILE A 224 -17.67 -13.47 -11.22
N ALA A 225 -16.96 -12.34 -11.28
CA ALA A 225 -16.81 -11.55 -12.49
C ALA A 225 -16.18 -12.36 -13.64
N ILE A 226 -15.08 -13.07 -13.38
CA ILE A 226 -14.45 -13.92 -14.39
C ILE A 226 -15.29 -15.16 -14.72
N ALA A 227 -16.00 -15.75 -13.75
CA ALA A 227 -16.91 -16.87 -14.01
C ALA A 227 -18.03 -16.46 -15.00
N ILE A 228 -18.58 -15.25 -14.87
CA ILE A 228 -19.57 -14.72 -15.83
C ILE A 228 -18.97 -14.64 -17.24
N VAL A 229 -17.72 -14.19 -17.39
CA VAL A 229 -17.07 -14.14 -18.71
C VAL A 229 -16.80 -15.53 -19.29
N LEU A 230 -16.31 -16.46 -18.46
CA LEU A 230 -15.92 -17.80 -18.91
C LEU A 230 -17.13 -18.69 -19.24
N PHE A 231 -18.22 -18.56 -18.47
CA PHE A 231 -19.39 -19.44 -18.56
C PHE A 231 -20.66 -18.76 -19.10
N GLY A 232 -20.73 -17.44 -19.12
CA GLY A 232 -21.90 -16.68 -19.57
C GLY A 232 -22.03 -16.54 -21.09
N GLY A 233 -21.18 -17.22 -21.88
CA GLY A 233 -21.22 -17.17 -23.34
C GLY A 233 -20.66 -15.89 -23.97
N LEU A 234 -20.10 -14.97 -23.17
CA LEU A 234 -19.56 -13.69 -23.64
C LEU A 234 -18.36 -13.88 -24.58
N ILE A 235 -17.51 -14.89 -24.33
CA ILE A 235 -16.37 -15.23 -25.19
C ILE A 235 -16.82 -15.94 -26.49
N THR A 236 -17.98 -16.57 -26.52
CA THR A 236 -18.49 -17.25 -27.74
C THR A 236 -19.33 -16.34 -28.62
N ALA A 237 -19.88 -15.27 -28.05
CA ALA A 237 -20.59 -14.22 -28.79
C ALA A 237 -19.64 -13.19 -29.43
N ALA A 238 -18.34 -13.53 -29.49
CA ALA A 238 -17.22 -12.63 -29.60
C ALA A 238 -16.46 -12.71 -30.94
#